data_AF-A0A3D1TUJ3-F1
#
_entry.id   AF-A0A3D1TUJ3-F1
#
_cell.length_a   1.000
_cell.length_b   1.000
_cell.length_c   1.000
_cell.angle_alpha   90.00
_cell.angle_beta   90.00
_cell.angle_gamma   90.00
#
_symmetry.space_group_name_H-M   'P 1'
#
loop_
_entity.id
_entity.type
_entity.pdbx_description
1 polymer ?
#
loop_
_entity_poly.entity_id
_entity_poly.type
_entity_poly.pdbx_seq_one_letter_code
_entity_poly.pdbx_strand_id
1 'polypeptide(L)'
;MSNASTLRARYHDQRITFLGDNAIGNSHLRDLALAKQFTQDTGVRVDVVPHPVDGSYAQLVNAFRARSTAYDVVMIDVIYLGAFEIWKGRPNPCAIRA
;
A
#
# COMPACT_ATOMS: atom_id res chain seq x y z
N MET A 1 13.32 2.88 16.60
CA MET A 1 14.12 3.67 15.63
C MET A 1 14.44 5.04 16.22
N SER A 2 15.56 5.68 15.85
CA SER A 2 16.01 6.97 16.45
C SER A 2 15.10 8.18 16.15
N ASN A 3 14.09 8.04 15.30
CA ASN A 3 13.16 9.10 14.87
C ASN A 3 11.67 8.80 15.13
N ALA A 4 11.34 7.71 15.83
CA ALA A 4 9.97 7.25 16.01
C ALA A 4 9.05 8.30 16.66
N SER A 5 9.50 8.96 17.73
CA SER A 5 8.72 10.00 18.42
C SER A 5 8.34 11.17 17.51
N THR A 6 9.25 11.60 16.63
CA THR A 6 8.99 12.68 15.67
C THR A 6 8.00 12.25 14.59
N LEU A 7 8.12 11.02 14.08
CA LEU A 7 7.16 10.47 13.11
C LEU A 7 5.78 10.34 13.73
N ARG A 8 5.70 9.86 14.97
CA ARG A 8 4.45 9.75 15.70
C ARG A 8 3.77 11.09 15.95
N ALA A 9 4.52 12.10 16.37
CA ALA A 9 3.96 13.45 16.52
C ALA A 9 3.33 13.97 15.22
N ARG A 10 3.89 13.62 14.06
CA ARG A 10 3.45 14.09 12.75
C ARG A 10 2.31 13.27 12.11
N TYR A 11 2.28 11.95 12.33
CA TYR A 11 1.46 11.02 11.53
C TYR A 11 0.49 10.16 12.35
N HIS A 12 0.36 10.39 13.67
CA HIS A 12 -0.40 9.54 14.60
C HIS A 12 -1.88 9.26 14.26
N ASP A 13 -2.53 10.11 13.46
CA ASP A 13 -3.95 9.93 13.09
C ASP A 13 -4.15 9.37 11.68
N GLN A 14 -3.07 9.08 10.96
CA GLN A 14 -3.18 8.56 9.60
C GLN A 14 -3.49 7.07 9.58
N ARG A 15 -4.20 6.66 8.53
CA ARG A 15 -4.52 5.28 8.24
C ARG A 15 -4.13 4.98 6.80
N ILE A 16 -3.51 3.83 6.59
CA ILE A 16 -3.15 3.34 5.26
C ILE A 16 -3.61 1.89 5.09
N THR A 17 -4.03 1.55 3.88
CA THR A 17 -4.32 0.18 3.47
C THR A 17 -3.16 -0.36 2.65
N PHE A 18 -2.50 -1.39 3.17
CA PHE A 18 -1.35 -2.05 2.58
C PHE A 18 -1.75 -3.41 2.01
N LEU A 19 -1.51 -3.61 0.72
CA LEU A 19 -1.66 -4.91 0.07
C LEU A 19 -0.33 -5.67 0.15
N GLY A 20 -0.27 -6.66 1.04
CA GLY A 20 0.94 -7.41 1.39
C GLY A 20 1.17 -8.69 0.58
N ASP A 21 2.15 -9.48 1.02
CA ASP A 21 2.52 -10.75 0.41
C ASP A 21 1.43 -11.82 0.58
N ASN A 22 1.30 -12.65 -0.44
CA ASN A 22 0.21 -13.59 -0.68
C ASN A 22 0.54 -15.02 -0.25
N ALA A 23 1.45 -15.22 0.69
CA ALA A 23 1.59 -16.53 1.27
C ALA A 23 0.68 -16.61 2.51
N ILE A 24 -0.45 -17.32 2.38
CA ILE A 24 -1.10 -17.92 3.55
C ILE A 24 -0.01 -18.74 4.26
N GLY A 25 0.51 -18.22 5.38
CA GLY A 25 1.72 -18.74 6.03
C GLY A 25 2.60 -17.62 6.61
N ASN A 26 3.91 -17.89 6.69
CA ASN A 26 4.86 -17.04 7.43
C ASN A 26 5.05 -15.62 6.85
N SER A 27 4.84 -15.40 5.55
CA SER A 27 4.99 -14.06 4.95
C SER A 27 3.91 -13.09 5.43
N HIS A 28 2.64 -13.52 5.47
CA HIS A 28 1.57 -12.68 6.01
C HIS A 28 1.77 -12.36 7.49
N LEU A 29 2.26 -13.33 8.28
CA LEU A 29 2.60 -13.10 9.69
C LEU A 29 3.73 -12.07 9.85
N ARG A 30 4.72 -12.09 8.96
CA ARG A 30 5.76 -11.06 8.93
C ARG A 30 5.18 -9.69 8.61
N ASP A 31 4.30 -9.57 7.63
CA ASP A 31 3.69 -8.30 7.25
C ASP A 31 2.84 -7.72 8.39
N LEU A 32 2.08 -8.56 9.10
CA LEU A 32 1.36 -8.15 10.30
C LEU A 32 2.30 -7.69 11.42
N ALA A 33 3.42 -8.39 11.64
CA ALA A 33 4.40 -8.01 12.65
C ALA A 33 5.10 -6.67 12.31
N LEU A 34 5.46 -6.47 11.03
CA LEU A 34 6.06 -5.24 10.54
C LEU A 34 5.05 -4.07 10.59
N ALA A 35 3.80 -4.30 10.20
CA ALA A 35 2.73 -3.31 10.32
C ALA A 35 2.50 -2.88 11.77
N LYS A 36 2.55 -3.84 12.71
CA LYS A 36 2.45 -3.56 14.14
C LYS A 36 3.62 -2.71 14.64
N GLN A 37 4.86 -3.07 14.28
CA GLN A 37 6.04 -2.30 14.64
C GLN A 37 5.99 -0.88 14.04
N PHE A 38 5.61 -0.77 12.77
CA PHE A 38 5.44 0.52 12.09
C PHE A 38 4.38 1.39 12.77
N THR A 39 3.26 0.80 13.17
CA THR A 39 2.20 1.50 13.93
C THR A 39 2.72 1.98 15.27
N GLN A 40 3.52 1.18 15.98
CA GLN A 40 4.12 1.59 17.25
C GLN A 40 5.09 2.76 17.09
N ASP A 41 5.92 2.70 16.06
CA ASP A 41 6.96 3.70 15.78
C ASP A 41 6.38 5.01 15.25
N THR A 42 5.30 4.97 14.45
CA THR A 42 4.79 6.15 13.72
C THR A 42 3.39 6.59 14.12
N GLY A 43 2.66 5.78 14.88
CA GLY A 43 1.24 6.00 15.16
C GLY A 43 0.30 5.78 13.98
N VAL A 44 0.81 5.60 12.75
CA VAL A 44 -0.01 5.33 11.56
C VAL A 44 -0.65 3.96 11.67
N ARG A 45 -1.97 3.88 11.48
CA ARG A 45 -2.70 2.60 11.45
C ARG A 45 -2.55 1.94 10.09
N VAL A 46 -2.08 0.69 10.06
CA VAL A 46 -1.90 -0.07 8.82
C VAL A 46 -2.92 -1.20 8.75
N ASP A 47 -3.81 -1.15 7.77
CA ASP A 47 -4.67 -2.28 7.43
C ASP A 47 -3.96 -3.18 6.42
N VAL A 48 -3.56 -4.36 6.86
CA VAL A 48 -2.93 -5.35 5.97
C VAL A 48 -4.02 -6.15 5.28
N VAL A 49 -4.15 -5.97 3.97
CA VAL A 49 -5.05 -6.77 3.13
C VAL A 49 -4.27 -7.96 2.58
N PRO A 50 -4.68 -9.20 2.85
CA PRO A 50 -4.10 -10.37 2.21
C PRO A 50 -4.48 -10.36 0.73
N HIS A 51 -3.49 -10.57 -0.12
CA HIS A 51 -3.70 -10.70 -1.55
C HIS A 51 -4.42 -12.05 -1.85
N PRO A 52 -5.25 -12.19 -2.91
CA PRO A 52 -5.77 -13.50 -3.33
C PRO A 52 -4.77 -14.27 -4.22
N VAL A 53 -4.55 -15.56 -3.91
CA VAL A 53 -3.48 -16.46 -4.45
C VAL A 53 -3.40 -16.54 -5.98
N ASP A 54 -4.49 -16.26 -6.69
CA ASP A 54 -4.57 -16.33 -8.15
C ASP A 54 -5.10 -15.02 -8.76
N GLY A 55 -4.45 -14.51 -9.82
CA GLY A 55 -4.92 -13.33 -10.56
C GLY A 55 -4.58 -11.96 -9.92
N SER A 56 -3.73 -11.97 -8.91
CA SER A 56 -3.23 -10.82 -8.12
C SER A 56 -2.90 -9.57 -8.93
N TYR A 57 -2.04 -9.72 -9.93
CA TYR A 57 -1.59 -8.63 -10.77
C TYR A 57 -2.72 -8.03 -11.62
N ALA A 58 -3.59 -8.85 -12.20
CA ALA A 58 -4.69 -8.35 -13.03
C ALA A 58 -5.70 -7.54 -12.19
N GLN A 59 -5.96 -7.95 -10.95
CA GLN A 59 -6.80 -7.21 -10.01
C GLN A 59 -6.17 -5.87 -9.63
N LEU A 60 -4.87 -5.85 -9.35
CA LEU A 60 -4.11 -4.62 -9.11
C LEU A 60 -4.17 -3.65 -10.30
N VAL A 61 -3.94 -4.17 -11.52
CA VAL A 61 -4.02 -3.37 -12.75
C VAL A 61 -5.44 -2.84 -12.94
N ASN A 62 -6.47 -3.63 -12.67
CA ASN A 62 -7.86 -3.18 -12.78
C ASN A 62 -8.21 -2.11 -11.75
N ALA A 63 -7.82 -2.31 -10.48
CA ALA A 63 -8.01 -1.31 -9.43
C ALA A 63 -7.29 0.00 -9.77
N PHE A 64 -6.06 -0.09 -10.28
CA PHE A 64 -5.29 1.07 -10.71
C PHE A 64 -5.91 1.78 -11.92
N ARG A 65 -6.34 1.03 -12.95
CA ARG A 65 -7.07 1.57 -14.11
C ARG A 65 -8.38 2.24 -13.73
N ALA A 66 -9.07 1.70 -12.73
CA ALA A 66 -10.30 2.26 -12.19
C ALA A 66 -10.06 3.48 -11.28
N ARG A 67 -8.80 3.86 -11.01
CA ARG A 67 -8.43 4.90 -10.03
C ARG A 67 -9.01 4.64 -8.66
N SER A 68 -9.00 3.37 -8.26
CA SER A 68 -9.53 2.95 -6.97
C SER A 68 -8.71 3.54 -5.83
N THR A 69 -9.39 3.99 -4.79
CA THR A 69 -8.80 4.41 -3.51
C THR A 69 -8.74 3.26 -2.50
N ALA A 70 -8.89 2.01 -2.97
CA ALA A 70 -8.96 0.83 -2.11
C ALA A 70 -7.62 0.46 -1.45
N TYR A 71 -6.49 0.88 -2.04
CA TYR A 71 -5.15 0.55 -1.57
C TYR A 71 -4.25 1.79 -1.67
N ASP A 72 -3.48 2.06 -0.62
CA ASP A 72 -2.52 3.15 -0.58
C ASP A 72 -1.11 2.68 -0.95
N VAL A 73 -0.76 1.48 -0.48
CA VAL A 73 0.56 0.87 -0.67
C VAL A 73 0.36 -0.56 -1.13
N VAL A 74 1.13 -0.98 -2.14
CA VAL A 74 1.07 -2.34 -2.68
C VAL A 74 2.46 -2.94 -2.78
N MET A 75 2.58 -4.21 -2.41
CA MET A 75 3.78 -4.99 -2.71
C MET A 75 3.69 -5.48 -4.16
N ILE A 76 4.71 -5.17 -4.96
CA ILE A 76 4.77 -5.49 -6.39
C ILE A 76 6.14 -6.08 -6.74
N ASP A 77 6.15 -7.12 -7.57
CA ASP A 77 7.39 -7.65 -8.13
C ASP A 77 8.00 -6.65 -9.13
N VAL A 78 9.32 -6.53 -9.13
CA VAL A 78 10.09 -5.63 -10.01
C VAL A 78 9.74 -5.82 -11.49
N ILE A 79 9.42 -7.05 -11.93
CA ILE A 79 9.09 -7.32 -13.33
C ILE A 79 7.77 -6.68 -13.78
N TYR A 80 6.88 -6.36 -12.84
CA TYR A 80 5.57 -5.77 -13.11
C TYR A 80 5.56 -4.24 -13.09
N LEU A 81 6.67 -3.58 -12.70
CA LEU A 81 6.73 -2.12 -12.61
C LEU A 81 6.51 -1.42 -13.95
N GLY A 82 7.04 -1.97 -15.05
CA GLY A 82 6.92 -1.38 -16.38
C GLY A 82 5.47 -1.22 -16.87
N ALA A 83 4.55 -2.04 -16.38
CA ALA A 83 3.15 -1.95 -16.76
C ALA A 83 2.39 -0.78 -16.11
N PHE A 84 2.90 -0.25 -15.00
CA PHE A 84 2.35 0.94 -14.35
C PHE A 84 2.90 2.24 -14.95
N GLU A 85 4.04 2.19 -15.65
CA GLU A 85 4.70 3.38 -16.22
C GLU A 85 3.99 3.99 -17.44
N ILE A 86 3.11 3.23 -18.10
CA ILE A 86 2.38 3.65 -19.32
C ILE A 86 1.42 4.84 -19.04
N TRP A 87 1.18 5.21 -17.77
CA TRP A 87 0.23 6.25 -17.37
C TRP A 87 0.83 7.57 -16.88
N LYS A 88 2.16 7.75 -16.82
CA LYS A 88 2.84 8.98 -16.33
C LYS A 88 2.66 10.25 -17.18
N GLY A 89 1.66 10.32 -18.06
CA GLY A 89 1.46 11.46 -18.98
C GLY A 89 0.00 11.86 -19.25
N ARG A 90 -1.00 11.34 -18.52
CA ARG A 90 -2.40 11.70 -18.76
C ARG A 90 -2.94 12.66 -17.68
N PRO A 91 -3.56 13.79 -18.06
CA PRO A 91 -4.10 14.76 -17.10
C PRO A 91 -5.16 14.09 -16.21
N ASN A 92 -5.13 14.44 -14.92
CA ASN A 92 -6.08 13.96 -13.92
C ASN A 92 -7.40 14.75 -14.06
N PRO A 93 -8.51 14.17 -14.55
CA PRO A 93 -9.79 14.88 -14.64
C PRO A 93 -10.46 15.07 -13.27
N CYS A 94 -9.89 14.50 -12.21
CA CYS A 94 -10.35 14.69 -10.83
C CYS A 94 -9.51 15.72 -10.04
N ALA A 95 -8.60 16.44 -10.71
CA ALA A 95 -8.00 17.63 -10.12
C ALA A 95 -9.09 18.71 -10.03
N ILE A 96 -9.76 18.78 -8.88
CA ILE A 96 -10.55 19.93 -8.49
C ILE A 96 -9.60 21.12 -8.56
N ARG A 97 -9.87 22.04 -9.50
CA ARG A 97 -9.23 23.36 -9.53
C ARG A 97 -9.51 24.01 -8.17
N ALA A 98 -8.44 24.29 -7.43
CA ALA A 98 -8.47 25.23 -6.32
C ALA A 98 -8.77 26.64 -6.84
#